data_AF-A0A5C9A850-F1
#
_entry.id   AF-A0A5C9A850-F1
#
_cell.length_a   1.000
_cell.length_b   1.000
_cell.length_c   1.000
_cell.angle_alpha   90.00
_cell.angle_beta   90.00
_cell.angle_gamma   90.00
#
_symmetry.space_group_name_H-M   'P 1'
#
loop_
_entity.id
_entity.type
_entity.pdbx_description
1 polymer ?
#
loop_
_entity_poly.entity_id
_entity_poly.type
_entity_poly.pdbx_seq_one_letter_code
_entity_poly.pdbx_strand_id
1 'polypeptide(L)'
;MGFTTRVKSEASEKKPFNFALFWDKYGTFFILAIIVAIFGSLSPEYFLTTNNITQIFVQSSVTVLIGMGEFFAILVAGIDLSVGAILALSGMVTAKLML
;
A
#
# COMPACT_ATOMS: atom_id res chain seq x y z
N MET A 1 -58.87 23.29 -20.03
CA MET A 1 -57.93 24.40 -20.27
C MET A 1 -57.12 24.56 -18.99
N GLY A 2 -55.98 23.91 -18.76
CA GLY A 2 -54.89 23.56 -19.66
C GLY A 2 -53.65 24.29 -19.15
N PHE A 3 -53.06 23.83 -18.04
CA PHE A 3 -51.73 24.27 -17.64
C PHE A 3 -50.94 23.11 -17.06
N THR A 4 -50.19 22.48 -17.95
CA THR A 4 -49.19 21.46 -17.69
C THR A 4 -47.99 22.09 -16.96
N THR A 5 -47.91 21.95 -15.65
CA THR A 5 -46.64 22.15 -14.93
C THR A 5 -45.77 20.93 -15.19
N ARG A 6 -44.76 21.13 -16.04
CA ARG A 6 -43.82 20.10 -16.47
C ARG A 6 -43.07 19.53 -15.27
N VAL A 7 -43.22 18.23 -15.03
CA VAL A 7 -42.27 17.45 -14.23
C VAL A 7 -40.92 17.59 -14.91
N LYS A 8 -40.01 18.36 -14.31
CA LYS A 8 -38.61 18.46 -14.75
C LYS A 8 -38.00 17.09 -14.48
N SER A 9 -37.97 16.25 -15.52
CA SER A 9 -37.19 15.02 -15.55
C SER A 9 -35.77 15.35 -15.07
N GLU A 10 -35.41 14.86 -13.89
CA GLU A 10 -34.03 14.87 -13.40
C GLU A 10 -33.24 13.90 -14.29
N ALA A 11 -32.81 14.42 -15.44
CA ALA A 11 -31.85 13.74 -16.28
C ALA A 11 -30.60 13.51 -15.43
N SER A 12 -30.32 12.23 -15.16
CA SER A 12 -29.11 11.77 -14.48
C SER A 12 -27.90 12.40 -15.16
N GLU A 13 -27.38 13.44 -14.52
CA GLU A 13 -26.18 14.14 -14.93
C GLU A 13 -25.03 13.16 -14.75
N LYS A 14 -24.53 12.58 -15.85
CA LYS A 14 -23.35 11.71 -15.81
C LYS A 14 -22.18 12.55 -15.32
N LYS A 15 -21.87 12.43 -14.03
CA LYS A 15 -20.72 13.11 -13.43
C LYS A 15 -19.48 12.81 -14.29
N PRO A 16 -18.73 13.84 -14.74
CA PRO A 16 -17.54 13.62 -15.55
C PRO A 16 -16.55 12.76 -14.74
N PHE A 17 -15.86 11.86 -15.43
CA PHE A 17 -14.87 10.99 -14.80
C PHE A 17 -13.83 11.85 -14.07
N ASN A 18 -13.80 11.74 -12.74
CA ASN A 18 -12.87 12.50 -11.92
C ASN A 18 -11.55 11.75 -11.85
N PHE A 19 -10.63 12.10 -12.76
CA PHE A 19 -9.30 11.50 -12.84
C PHE A 19 -8.52 11.65 -11.53
N ALA A 20 -8.66 12.76 -10.81
CA ALA A 20 -7.98 12.97 -9.53
C ALA A 20 -8.46 11.97 -8.48
N LEU A 21 -9.77 11.75 -8.38
CA LEU A 21 -10.35 10.79 -7.42
C LEU A 21 -9.98 9.34 -7.78
N PHE A 22 -9.87 9.03 -9.08
CA PHE A 22 -9.38 7.74 -9.54
C PHE A 22 -7.90 7.53 -9.18
N TRP A 23 -7.06 8.55 -9.38
CA TRP A 23 -5.63 8.50 -9.07
C TRP A 23 -5.36 8.39 -7.57
N ASP A 24 -6.10 9.10 -6.73
CA ASP A 24 -5.96 9.00 -5.26
C ASP A 24 -6.27 7.58 -4.76
N LYS A 25 -7.20 6.87 -5.41
CA LYS A 25 -7.63 5.54 -4.97
C LYS A 25 -6.76 4.41 -5.55
N TYR A 26 -6.31 4.52 -6.79
CA TYR A 26 -5.63 3.43 -7.51
C TYR A 26 -4.19 3.76 -7.95
N GLY A 27 -3.72 4.98 -7.73
CA GLY A 27 -2.41 5.47 -8.18
C GLY A 27 -1.27 4.60 -7.69
N THR A 28 -1.30 4.17 -6.42
CA THR A 28 -0.26 3.29 -5.85
C THR A 28 -0.17 1.94 -6.58
N PHE A 29 -1.31 1.30 -6.86
CA PHE A 29 -1.32 0.04 -7.62
C PHE A 29 -0.85 0.23 -9.06
N PHE A 30 -1.22 1.35 -9.69
CA PHE A 30 -0.79 1.67 -11.04
C PHE A 30 0.72 1.92 -11.12
N ILE A 31 1.27 2.67 -10.16
CA ILE A 31 2.72 2.91 -10.03
C ILE A 31 3.45 1.57 -9.81
N LEU A 32 2.95 0.71 -8.92
CA LEU A 32 3.52 -0.61 -8.70
C LEU A 32 3.57 -1.43 -9.99
N ALA A 33 2.47 -1.48 -10.75
CA ALA A 33 2.40 -2.20 -12.02
C ALA A 33 3.42 -1.67 -13.05
N ILE A 34 3.56 -0.34 -13.14
CA ILE A 34 4.56 0.30 -14.02
C ILE A 34 5.98 -0.09 -13.60
N ILE A 35 6.31 0.01 -12.32
CA ILE A 35 7.63 -0.35 -11.80
C ILE A 35 7.93 -1.82 -12.11
N VAL A 36 6.99 -2.72 -11.84
CA VAL A 36 7.16 -4.15 -12.14
C VAL A 36 7.37 -4.40 -13.63
N ALA A 37 6.64 -3.70 -14.50
CA ALA A 37 6.81 -3.83 -15.96
C ALA A 37 8.18 -3.30 -16.44
N ILE A 38 8.62 -2.15 -15.93
CA ILE A 38 9.91 -1.54 -16.29
C ILE A 38 11.07 -2.43 -15.81
N PHE A 39 11.12 -2.76 -14.52
CA PHE A 39 12.24 -3.55 -13.99
C PHE A 39 12.17 -5.03 -14.41
N GLY A 40 10.96 -5.56 -14.61
CA GLY A 40 10.77 -6.90 -15.15
C GLY A 40 11.21 -7.04 -16.60
N SER A 41 11.13 -5.97 -17.41
CA SER A 41 11.63 -5.98 -18.80
C SER A 41 13.12 -5.64 -18.91
N LEU A 42 13.64 -4.75 -18.06
CA LEU A 42 15.06 -4.37 -18.07
C LEU A 42 15.97 -5.46 -17.50
N SER A 43 15.51 -6.19 -16.46
CA SER A 43 16.31 -7.21 -15.77
C SER A 43 15.49 -8.47 -15.44
N PRO A 44 14.94 -9.17 -16.45
CA PRO A 44 14.06 -10.32 -16.24
C PRO A 44 14.74 -11.46 -15.46
N GLU A 45 16.03 -11.68 -15.70
CA GLU A 45 16.82 -12.75 -15.06
C GLU A 45 17.08 -12.51 -13.56
N TYR A 46 16.87 -11.30 -13.06
CA TYR A 46 17.13 -10.95 -11.65
C TYR A 46 15.83 -10.55 -10.93
N PHE A 47 15.02 -9.70 -11.56
CA PHE A 47 13.85 -9.07 -10.93
C PHE A 47 12.66 -10.02 -10.79
N LEU A 48 12.25 -10.70 -11.87
CA LEU A 48 11.09 -11.63 -11.88
C LEU A 48 11.50 -13.07 -11.55
N THR A 49 12.50 -13.26 -10.71
CA THR A 49 12.89 -14.59 -10.26
C THR A 49 12.06 -15.03 -9.07
N THR A 50 11.75 -16.33 -8.97
CA THR A 50 11.06 -16.90 -7.80
C THR A 50 11.84 -16.62 -6.52
N ASN A 51 13.18 -16.61 -6.58
CA ASN A 51 14.02 -16.27 -5.45
C ASN A 51 13.80 -14.82 -5.01
N ASN A 52 13.90 -13.84 -5.92
CA ASN A 52 13.68 -12.44 -5.57
C ASN A 52 12.27 -12.18 -5.03
N ILE A 53 11.24 -12.76 -5.66
CA ILE A 53 9.85 -12.64 -5.20
C ILE A 53 9.71 -13.22 -3.78
N THR A 54 10.25 -14.42 -3.53
CA THR A 54 10.21 -15.04 -2.20
C THR A 54 10.94 -14.20 -1.16
N GLN A 55 12.10 -13.64 -1.51
CA GLN A 55 12.86 -12.78 -0.60
C GLN A 55 12.10 -11.50 -0.23
N ILE A 56 11.37 -10.90 -1.18
CA ILE A 56 10.50 -9.75 -0.91
C ILE A 56 9.39 -10.16 0.09
N PHE A 57 8.76 -11.32 -0.08
CA PHE A 57 7.75 -11.81 0.86
C PHE A 57 8.34 -12.11 2.24
N VAL A 58 9.49 -12.77 2.31
CA VAL A 58 10.16 -13.07 3.59
C VAL A 58 10.57 -11.78 4.32
N GLN A 59 11.14 -10.81 3.61
CA GLN A 59 11.54 -9.53 4.18
C GLN A 59 10.34 -8.72 4.68
N SER A 60 9.25 -8.66 3.91
CA SER A 60 8.02 -7.96 4.31
C SER A 60 7.28 -8.66 5.45
N SER A 61 7.38 -9.99 5.56
CA SER A 61 6.76 -10.77 6.64
C SER A 61 7.18 -10.30 8.02
N VAL A 62 8.45 -9.88 8.19
CA VAL A 62 8.96 -9.35 9.48
C VAL A 62 8.15 -8.12 9.92
N THR A 63 7.97 -7.14 9.02
CA THR A 63 7.19 -5.93 9.30
C THR A 63 5.72 -6.26 9.55
N VAL A 64 5.13 -7.20 8.81
CA VAL A 64 3.74 -7.64 9.01
C VAL A 64 3.57 -8.24 10.41
N LEU A 65 4.47 -9.14 10.83
CA LEU A 65 4.40 -9.77 12.15
C LEU A 65 4.55 -8.75 13.29
N ILE A 66 5.43 -7.78 13.14
CA ILE A 66 5.59 -6.67 14.10
C ILE A 66 4.32 -5.83 14.17
N GLY A 67 3.77 -5.42 13.04
CA GLY A 67 2.53 -4.64 13.00
C GLY A 67 1.33 -5.40 13.59
N MET A 68 1.28 -6.73 13.42
CA MET A 68 0.29 -7.58 14.08
C MET A 68 0.43 -7.57 15.61
N GLY A 69 1.66 -7.49 16.13
CA GLY A 69 1.91 -7.33 17.57
C GLY A 69 1.50 -5.94 18.08
N GLU A 70 1.90 -4.89 17.38
CA GLU A 70 1.56 -3.50 17.72
C GLU A 70 0.05 -3.22 17.67
N PHE A 71 -0.70 -3.94 16.81
CA PHE A 71 -2.16 -3.84 16.75
C PHE A 71 -2.83 -4.07 18.11
N PHE A 72 -2.38 -5.06 18.89
CA PHE A 72 -2.92 -5.32 20.22
C PHE A 72 -2.56 -4.22 21.23
N ALA A 73 -1.36 -3.64 21.12
CA ALA A 73 -0.95 -2.52 21.97
C ALA A 73 -1.86 -1.29 21.74
N ILE A 74 -2.13 -0.97 20.47
CA ILE A 74 -3.03 0.13 20.09
C ILE A 74 -4.45 -0.12 20.64
N LEU A 75 -4.97 -1.34 20.56
CA LEU A 75 -6.31 -1.67 21.07
C LEU A 75 -6.48 -1.42 22.58
N VAL A 76 -5.40 -1.56 23.36
CA VAL A 76 -5.39 -1.30 24.81
C VAL A 76 -5.14 0.18 25.13
N ALA A 77 -5.10 1.06 24.12
CA ALA A 77 -4.71 2.47 24.20
C ALA A 77 -3.30 2.68 24.81
N GLY A 78 -2.47 1.64 24.77
CA GLY A 78 -1.05 1.73 25.10
C GLY A 78 -0.26 2.01 23.83
N ILE A 79 0.34 3.19 23.71
CA ILE A 79 1.33 3.45 22.66
C ILE A 79 2.62 2.73 23.07
N ASP A 80 2.69 1.42 22.78
CA ASP A 80 3.85 0.60 23.10
C ASP A 80 5.01 0.90 22.13
N LEU A 81 5.85 1.86 22.52
CA LEU A 81 7.03 2.25 21.77
C LEU A 81 8.20 1.25 21.92
N SER A 82 8.09 0.24 22.81
CA SER A 82 9.19 -0.68 23.11
C SER A 82 9.56 -1.57 21.91
N VAL A 83 8.59 -1.93 21.08
CA VAL A 83 8.80 -2.75 19.87
C VAL A 83 9.74 -2.05 18.88
N GLY A 84 9.52 -0.76 18.63
CA GLY A 84 10.40 0.05 17.80
C GLY A 84 11.83 0.18 18.37
N ALA A 85 11.96 0.34 19.68
CA ALA A 85 13.27 0.43 20.35
C ALA A 85 14.07 -0.88 20.25
N ILE A 86 13.42 -2.04 20.42
CA ILE A 86 14.04 -3.37 20.27
C ILE A 86 14.49 -3.59 18.82
N LEU A 87 13.67 -3.19 17.85
CA LEU A 87 13.97 -3.32 16.43
C LEU A 87 15.19 -2.47 16.04
N ALA A 88 15.25 -1.23 16.53
CA ALA A 88 16.40 -0.35 16.33
C ALA A 88 17.68 -0.88 16.97
N LEU A 89 17.61 -1.36 18.23
CA LEU A 89 18.77 -1.95 18.91
C LEU A 89 19.28 -3.20 18.19
N SER A 90 18.37 -4.09 17.80
CA SER A 90 18.70 -5.32 17.06
C SER A 90 19.35 -5.02 15.71
N GLY A 91 18.86 -4.00 15.00
CA GLY A 91 19.45 -3.50 13.76
C GLY A 91 20.87 -2.95 13.96
N MET A 92 21.07 -2.12 14.99
CA MET A 92 22.41 -1.57 15.31
C MET A 92 23.42 -2.67 15.67
N VAL A 93 23.02 -3.64 16.50
CA VAL A 93 23.89 -4.76 16.88
C VAL A 93 24.24 -5.60 15.66
N THR A 94 23.26 -5.93 14.81
CA THR A 94 23.51 -6.69 13.58
C THR A 94 24.47 -5.96 12.65
N ALA A 95 24.29 -4.64 12.47
CA ALA A 95 25.19 -3.81 11.66
C ALA A 95 26.62 -3.80 12.24
N LYS A 96 26.76 -3.73 13.57
CA LYS A 96 28.07 -3.78 14.25
C LYS A 96 28.78 -5.13 14.09
N LEU A 97 28.03 -6.23 14.02
CA LEU A 97 28.58 -7.58 13.82
C LEU A 97 28.92 -7.89 12.36
N MET A 98 28.29 -7.20 11.41
CA MET A 98 28.57 -7.33 9.97
C MET A 98 29.79 -6.53 9.50
N LEU A 99 30.20 -5.51 10.26
CA LEU A 99 31.43 -4.75 10.05
C LEU A 99 32.64 -5.51 10.61
#